data_AF-A0A975YHW7-F1
#
_entry.id   AF-A0A975YHW7-F1
#
_cell.length_a   1.000
_cell.length_b   1.000
_cell.length_c   1.000
_cell.angle_alpha   90.00
_cell.angle_beta   90.00
_cell.angle_gamma   90.00
#
_symmetry.space_group_name_H-M   'P 1'
#
loop_
_entity.id
_entity.type
_entity.pdbx_description
1 polymer ?
#
loop_
_entity_poly.entity_id
_entity_poly.type
_entity_poly.pdbx_seq_one_letter_code
_entity_poly.pdbx_strand_id
1 'polypeptide(L)'
;MNVTPTQIALVKATLPRLTDRPAQLAMAFEMHLARYAPAMARGVSLSPVDLLADAVALIDVPGAMSRQLAPLACTLRSAGMSPRGYMALHAALMDMVTGHLGGDEALEEAYSDVIGLILATMLAEAHGPRVQIMPLAA
;
A
#
# COMPACT_ATOMS: atom_id res chain seq x y z
N MET A 1 -1.69 -8.63 11.63
CA MET A 1 -2.46 -7.41 11.90
C MET A 1 -3.91 -7.74 11.64
N ASN A 2 -4.80 -7.55 12.62
CA ASN A 2 -6.23 -7.72 12.44
C ASN A 2 -6.84 -6.32 12.28
N VAL A 3 -7.03 -5.89 11.03
CA VAL A 3 -7.74 -4.64 10.75
C VAL A 3 -9.22 -4.85 11.07
N THR A 4 -9.80 -3.95 11.85
CA THR A 4 -11.21 -4.03 12.27
C THR A 4 -12.15 -3.48 11.19
N PRO A 5 -13.42 -3.93 11.14
CA PRO A 5 -14.42 -3.36 10.24
C PRO A 5 -14.60 -1.85 10.41
N THR A 6 -14.47 -1.36 11.66
CA THR A 6 -14.55 0.06 11.97
C THR A 6 -13.41 0.86 11.34
N GLN A 7 -12.17 0.37 11.42
CA GLN A 7 -11.02 1.01 10.78
C GLN A 7 -11.16 1.02 9.26
N ILE A 8 -11.64 -0.08 8.67
CA ILE A 8 -11.91 -0.16 7.23
C ILE A 8 -12.98 0.86 6.82
N ALA A 9 -14.08 0.96 7.58
CA ALA A 9 -15.14 1.92 7.32
C ALA A 9 -14.65 3.37 7.43
N LEU A 10 -13.79 3.66 8.41
CA LEU A 10 -13.20 4.98 8.61
C LEU A 10 -12.31 5.38 7.43
N VAL A 11 -11.44 4.48 6.97
CA VAL A 11 -10.59 4.70 5.78
C VAL A 11 -11.46 4.87 4.53
N LYS A 12 -12.47 4.03 4.32
CA LYS A 12 -13.42 4.17 3.19
C LYS A 12 -14.13 5.52 3.18
N ALA A 13 -14.55 6.01 4.35
CA ALA A 13 -15.24 7.28 4.48
C ALA A 13 -14.35 8.51 4.22
N THR A 14 -13.04 8.38 4.47
CA THR A 14 -12.08 9.50 4.39
C THR A 14 -11.19 9.47 3.15
N LEU A 15 -11.05 8.31 2.49
CA LEU A 15 -10.32 8.13 1.24
C LEU A 15 -10.72 9.11 0.12
N PRO A 16 -12.01 9.49 -0.09
CA PRO A 16 -12.37 10.47 -1.11
C PRO A 16 -11.69 11.83 -0.93
N ARG A 17 -11.38 12.23 0.32
CA ARG A 17 -10.66 13.49 0.60
C ARG A 17 -9.22 13.46 0.09
N LEU A 18 -8.64 12.27 -0.06
CA LEU A 18 -7.35 12.09 -0.72
C LEU A 18 -7.51 12.22 -2.25
N THR A 19 -8.61 11.70 -2.81
CA THR A 19 -8.85 11.72 -4.26
C THR A 19 -9.11 13.11 -4.85
N ASP A 20 -9.38 14.12 -4.02
CA ASP A 20 -9.62 15.50 -4.48
C ASP A 20 -8.36 16.18 -5.05
N ARG A 21 -7.16 15.77 -4.62
CA ARG A 21 -5.87 16.37 -5.05
C ARG A 21 -4.80 15.32 -5.32
N PRO A 22 -5.03 14.40 -6.28
CA PRO A 22 -4.18 13.22 -6.46
C PRO A 22 -2.76 13.58 -6.88
N ALA A 23 -2.57 14.62 -7.69
CA ALA A 23 -1.24 15.08 -8.10
C ALA A 23 -0.43 15.66 -6.92
N GLN A 24 -1.07 16.42 -6.03
CA GLN A 24 -0.40 16.98 -4.85
C GLN A 24 0.04 15.86 -3.90
N LEU A 25 -0.80 14.85 -3.72
CA LEU A 25 -0.49 13.69 -2.89
C LEU A 25 0.60 12.82 -3.50
N ALA A 26 0.59 12.60 -4.81
CA ALA A 26 1.65 11.90 -5.51
C ALA A 26 3.00 12.60 -5.31
N MET A 27 3.05 13.93 -5.46
CA MET A 27 4.26 14.71 -5.20
C MET A 27 4.71 14.62 -3.73
N ALA A 28 3.78 14.74 -2.78
CA ALA A 28 4.10 14.59 -1.36
C ALA A 28 4.70 13.21 -1.07
N PHE A 29 4.04 12.15 -1.54
CA PHE A 29 4.51 10.79 -1.42
C PHE A 29 5.90 10.59 -2.02
N GLU A 30 6.15 11.10 -3.24
CA GLU A 30 7.47 11.02 -3.89
C GLU A 30 8.54 11.72 -3.06
N MET A 31 8.26 12.90 -2.50
CA MET A 31 9.19 13.62 -1.63
C MET A 31 9.49 12.82 -0.34
N HIS A 32 8.47 12.24 0.30
CA HIS A 32 8.66 11.41 1.50
C HIS A 32 9.41 10.11 1.17
N LEU A 33 9.07 9.46 0.06
CA LEU A 33 9.75 8.25 -0.40
C LEU A 33 11.22 8.53 -0.74
N ALA A 34 11.52 9.67 -1.38
CA ALA A 34 12.90 10.08 -1.66
C ALA A 34 13.70 10.30 -0.37
N ARG A 35 13.06 10.71 0.73
CA ARG A 35 13.70 10.86 2.05
C ARG A 35 14.00 9.50 2.71
N TYR A 36 13.07 8.56 2.65
CA TYR A 36 13.21 7.26 3.32
C TYR A 36 13.98 6.22 2.49
N ALA A 37 13.83 6.26 1.16
CA ALA A 37 14.44 5.33 0.22
C ALA A 37 14.75 6.00 -1.14
N PRO A 38 15.81 6.82 -1.23
CA PRO A 38 16.15 7.59 -2.45
C PRO A 38 16.41 6.75 -3.71
N ALA A 39 16.86 5.51 -3.55
CA ALA A 39 17.06 4.59 -4.66
C ALA A 39 15.72 4.12 -5.26
N MET A 40 14.71 3.93 -4.41
CA MET A 40 13.38 3.48 -4.82
C MET A 40 12.58 4.59 -5.49
N ALA A 41 12.65 5.82 -4.96
CA ALA A 41 11.94 6.97 -5.52
C ALA A 41 12.28 7.24 -7.00
N ARG A 42 13.45 6.81 -7.48
CA ARG A 42 13.88 6.96 -8.88
C ARG A 42 13.38 5.86 -9.82
N GLY A 43 12.95 4.72 -9.28
CA GLY A 43 12.60 3.53 -10.07
C GLY A 43 11.13 3.12 -9.97
N VAL A 44 10.36 3.73 -9.06
CA VAL A 44 8.96 3.36 -8.81
C VAL A 44 8.05 4.47 -9.30
N SER A 45 7.31 4.21 -10.37
CA SER A 45 6.16 5.02 -10.78
C SER A 45 4.91 4.40 -10.19
N LEU A 46 4.44 4.92 -9.06
CA LEU A 46 3.28 4.44 -8.33
C LEU A 46 2.39 5.62 -7.97
N SER A 47 1.11 5.55 -8.33
CA SER A 47 0.11 6.46 -7.78
C SER A 47 -0.29 5.98 -6.38
N PRO A 48 0.06 6.70 -5.30
CA PRO A 48 -0.25 6.27 -3.93
C PRO A 48 -1.77 6.28 -3.68
N VAL A 49 -2.50 7.20 -4.33
CA VAL A 49 -3.95 7.32 -4.20
C VAL A 49 -4.65 6.15 -4.90
N ASP A 50 -4.22 5.79 -6.11
CA ASP A 50 -4.83 4.66 -6.84
C ASP A 50 -4.52 3.33 -6.13
N LEU A 51 -3.30 3.17 -5.59
CA LEU A 51 -2.95 2.00 -4.78
C LEU A 51 -3.92 1.84 -3.58
N LEU A 52 -4.15 2.93 -2.84
CA LEU A 52 -5.04 2.91 -1.69
C LEU A 52 -6.49 2.66 -2.12
N ALA A 53 -6.95 3.31 -3.19
CA ALA A 53 -8.32 3.15 -3.68
C ALA A 53 -8.61 1.73 -4.16
N ASP A 54 -7.75 1.17 -4.99
CA ASP A 54 -7.91 -0.19 -5.53
C ASP A 54 -7.89 -1.23 -4.40
N ALA A 55 -6.96 -1.10 -3.46
CA ALA A 55 -6.83 -2.06 -2.37
C ALA A 55 -8.01 -1.96 -1.38
N VAL A 56 -8.42 -0.74 -1.01
CA VAL A 56 -9.55 -0.51 -0.09
C VAL A 56 -10.88 -0.94 -0.71
N ALA A 57 -11.05 -0.82 -2.03
CA ALA A 57 -12.24 -1.31 -2.73
C ALA A 57 -12.38 -2.84 -2.62
N LEU A 58 -11.26 -3.57 -2.52
CA LEU A 58 -11.20 -5.04 -2.53
C LEU A 58 -10.94 -5.66 -1.16
N ILE A 59 -10.78 -4.85 -0.10
CA ILE A 59 -10.34 -5.29 1.23
C ILE A 59 -11.29 -6.32 1.88
N ASP A 60 -12.58 -6.22 1.61
CA ASP A 60 -13.62 -7.12 2.13
C ASP A 60 -13.85 -8.34 1.23
N VAL A 61 -13.16 -8.44 0.09
CA VAL A 61 -13.34 -9.52 -0.89
C VAL A 61 -12.18 -10.51 -0.77
N PRO A 62 -12.41 -11.73 -0.25
CA PRO A 62 -11.35 -12.70 -0.01
C PRO A 62 -10.52 -12.98 -1.27
N GLY A 63 -9.20 -12.83 -1.15
CA GLY A 63 -8.24 -13.10 -2.23
C GLY A 63 -8.31 -12.16 -3.44
N ALA A 64 -9.18 -11.14 -3.47
CA ALA A 64 -9.20 -10.17 -4.56
C ALA A 64 -8.05 -9.17 -4.43
N MET A 65 -7.80 -8.67 -3.21
CA MET A 65 -6.69 -7.73 -2.95
C MET A 65 -5.32 -8.33 -3.32
N SER A 66 -5.06 -9.59 -2.95
CA SER A 66 -3.81 -10.29 -3.33
C SER A 66 -3.66 -10.37 -4.86
N ARG A 67 -4.69 -10.80 -5.59
CA ARG A 67 -4.66 -10.87 -7.07
C ARG A 67 -4.44 -9.51 -7.73
N GLN A 68 -5.04 -8.45 -7.19
CA GLN A 68 -4.87 -7.09 -7.70
C GLN A 68 -3.47 -6.54 -7.44
N LEU A 69 -2.92 -6.81 -6.25
CA LEU A 69 -1.64 -6.26 -5.81
C LEU A 69 -0.42 -7.06 -6.30
N ALA A 70 -0.59 -8.34 -6.65
CA ALA A 70 0.50 -9.22 -7.06
C ALA A 70 1.33 -8.72 -8.26
N PRO A 71 0.73 -8.20 -9.36
CA PRO A 71 1.49 -7.68 -10.50
C PRO A 71 2.40 -6.51 -10.11
N LEU A 72 1.87 -5.58 -9.31
CA LEU A 72 2.62 -4.44 -8.81
C LEU A 72 3.75 -4.90 -7.88
N ALA A 73 3.46 -5.79 -6.92
CA ALA A 73 4.45 -6.33 -6.00
C ALA A 73 5.60 -7.05 -6.73
N CYS A 74 5.29 -7.81 -7.77
CA CYS A 74 6.29 -8.47 -8.62
C CYS A 74 7.15 -7.46 -9.41
N THR A 75 6.52 -6.41 -9.94
CA THR A 75 7.22 -5.32 -10.66
C THR A 75 8.17 -4.56 -9.74
N LEU A 76 7.73 -4.26 -8.53
CA LEU A 76 8.59 -3.63 -7.52
C LEU A 76 9.76 -4.54 -7.16
N ARG A 77 9.51 -5.85 -6.97
CA ARG A 77 10.58 -6.82 -6.69
C ARG A 77 11.59 -6.91 -7.84
N SER A 78 11.15 -6.95 -9.09
CA SER A 78 12.07 -6.99 -10.24
C SER A 78 12.89 -5.69 -10.38
N ALA A 79 12.33 -4.56 -9.93
CA ALA A 79 13.04 -3.29 -9.79
C ALA A 79 13.99 -3.23 -8.56
N GLY A 80 14.18 -4.33 -7.83
CA GLY A 80 15.09 -4.42 -6.70
C GLY A 80 14.47 -4.09 -5.34
N MET A 81 13.13 -4.05 -5.24
CA MET A 81 12.45 -3.88 -3.95
C MET A 81 12.85 -4.99 -2.98
N SER A 82 13.34 -4.58 -1.81
CA SER A 82 13.60 -5.46 -0.67
C SER A 82 12.46 -5.38 0.34
N PRO A 83 12.34 -6.36 1.28
CA PRO A 83 11.37 -6.28 2.37
C PRO A 83 11.42 -4.96 3.16
N ARG A 84 12.61 -4.39 3.35
CA ARG A 84 12.80 -3.10 4.02
C ARG A 84 12.19 -1.93 3.23
N GLY A 85 12.11 -2.04 1.91
CA GLY A 85 11.49 -1.02 1.06
C GLY A 85 10.00 -0.84 1.33
N TYR A 86 9.29 -1.90 1.76
CA TYR A 86 7.89 -1.81 2.17
C TYR A 86 7.71 -0.98 3.45
N MET A 87 8.69 -0.96 4.35
CA MET A 87 8.65 -0.08 5.52
C MET A 87 8.82 1.39 5.12
N ALA A 88 9.66 1.68 4.13
CA ALA A 88 9.81 3.03 3.59
C ALA A 88 8.54 3.49 2.84
N LEU A 89 7.88 2.57 2.12
CA LEU A 89 6.57 2.84 1.50
C LEU A 89 5.51 3.12 2.56
N HIS A 90 5.47 2.35 3.65
CA HIS A 90 4.55 2.58 4.77
C HIS A 90 4.74 3.98 5.34
N ALA A 91 5.97 4.34 5.70
CA ALA A 91 6.29 5.66 6.25
C ALA A 91 5.93 6.80 5.29
N ALA A 92 6.22 6.65 3.99
CA ALA A 92 5.90 7.66 3.00
C ALA A 92 4.38 7.83 2.78
N LEU A 93 3.62 6.73 2.78
CA LEU A 93 2.17 6.77 2.70
C LEU A 93 1.56 7.38 3.96
N MET A 94 2.07 7.04 5.14
CA MET A 94 1.62 7.60 6.40
C MET A 94 1.86 9.11 6.46
N ASP A 95 3.06 9.59 6.16
CA ASP A 95 3.35 11.03 6.12
C ASP A 95 2.46 11.79 5.13
N MET A 96 2.19 11.19 3.97
CA MET A 96 1.28 11.77 2.98
C MET A 96 -0.14 11.88 3.54
N VAL A 97 -0.63 10.82 4.20
CA VAL A 97 -1.98 10.78 4.78
C VAL A 97 -2.10 11.75 5.95
N THR A 98 -1.17 11.74 6.91
CA THR A 98 -1.19 12.62 8.08
C THR A 98 -1.04 14.09 7.67
N GLY A 99 -0.20 14.37 6.69
CA GLY A 99 -0.03 15.72 6.14
C GLY A 99 -1.29 16.30 5.48
N HIS A 100 -2.19 15.45 4.98
CA HIS A 100 -3.39 15.88 4.25
C HIS A 100 -4.69 15.75 5.05
N LEU A 101 -4.82 14.72 5.88
CA LEU A 101 -6.04 14.43 6.65
C LEU A 101 -5.94 14.78 8.13
N GLY A 102 -4.75 15.15 8.63
CA GLY A 102 -4.32 15.01 10.02
C GLY A 102 -5.23 15.55 11.13
N GLY A 103 -4.86 15.21 12.37
CA GLY A 103 -5.49 15.75 13.59
C GLY A 103 -6.45 14.82 14.32
N ASP A 104 -6.56 13.55 13.91
CA ASP A 104 -7.34 12.52 14.59
C ASP A 104 -6.51 11.23 14.74
N GLU A 105 -6.12 10.89 15.97
CA GLU A 105 -5.32 9.70 16.28
C GLU A 105 -6.00 8.40 15.82
N ALA A 106 -7.33 8.31 15.93
CA ALA A 106 -8.07 7.13 15.50
C ALA A 106 -8.04 6.96 13.96
N LEU A 107 -8.00 8.09 13.24
CA LEU A 107 -7.84 8.10 11.79
C LEU A 107 -6.45 7.65 11.37
N GLU A 108 -5.43 8.18 12.03
CA GLU A 108 -4.04 7.81 11.76
C GLU A 108 -3.78 6.33 12.04
N GLU A 109 -4.30 5.79 13.15
CA GLU A 109 -4.22 4.37 13.49
C GLU A 109 -4.91 3.51 12.43
N ALA A 110 -6.14 3.87 12.03
CA ALA A 110 -6.87 3.14 11.00
C ALA A 110 -6.13 3.10 9.66
N TYR A 111 -5.56 4.23 9.22
CA TYR A 111 -4.74 4.28 8.01
C TYR A 111 -3.47 3.47 8.15
N SER A 112 -2.77 3.55 9.29
CA SER A 112 -1.55 2.78 9.54
C SER A 112 -1.80 1.27 9.41
N ASP A 113 -2.88 0.78 10.00
CA ASP A 113 -3.26 -0.64 9.97
C ASP A 113 -3.69 -1.09 8.58
N VAL A 114 -4.50 -0.29 7.87
CA VAL A 114 -4.94 -0.61 6.50
C VAL A 114 -3.75 -0.60 5.53
N ILE A 115 -2.90 0.43 5.57
CA ILE A 115 -1.68 0.49 4.75
C ILE A 115 -0.76 -0.67 5.10
N GLY A 116 -0.62 -0.98 6.39
CA GLY A 116 0.15 -2.14 6.87
C GLY A 116 -0.34 -3.46 6.28
N LEU A 117 -1.67 -3.68 6.23
CA LEU A 117 -2.27 -4.86 5.61
C LEU A 117 -2.00 -4.92 4.10
N ILE A 118 -2.17 -3.80 3.38
CA ILE A 118 -1.93 -3.70 1.94
C ILE A 118 -0.47 -4.06 1.62
N LEU A 119 0.48 -3.43 2.31
CA LEU A 119 1.91 -3.64 2.08
C LEU A 119 2.38 -5.02 2.54
N ALA A 120 1.81 -5.58 3.61
CA ALA A 120 2.06 -6.96 4.01
C ALA A 120 1.57 -7.96 2.96
N THR A 121 0.42 -7.69 2.33
CA THR A 121 -0.10 -8.50 1.23
C THR A 121 0.86 -8.45 0.04
N MET A 122 1.30 -7.26 -0.39
CA MET A 122 2.29 -7.12 -1.45
C MET A 122 3.62 -7.82 -1.12
N LEU A 123 4.11 -7.67 0.12
CA LEU A 123 5.33 -8.32 0.59
C LEU A 123 5.21 -9.85 0.50
N ALA A 124 4.07 -10.41 0.90
CA ALA A 124 3.81 -11.84 0.80
C ALA A 124 3.76 -12.34 -0.65
N GLU A 125 3.12 -11.60 -1.56
CA GLU A 125 3.08 -11.95 -2.99
C GLU A 125 4.47 -11.87 -3.63
N ALA A 126 5.24 -10.84 -3.30
CA ALA A 126 6.56 -10.64 -3.87
C ALA A 126 7.62 -11.58 -3.28
N HIS A 127 7.63 -11.78 -1.96
CA HIS A 127 8.74 -12.42 -1.22
C HIS A 127 8.34 -13.67 -0.44
N GLY A 128 7.06 -14.03 -0.42
CA GLY A 128 6.58 -15.24 0.23
C GLY A 128 7.11 -16.51 -0.46
N PRO A 129 7.07 -17.65 0.26
CA PRO A 129 7.36 -18.94 -0.34
C PRO A 129 6.36 -19.20 -1.46
N ARG A 130 6.84 -19.26 -2.72
CA ARG A 130 6.01 -19.66 -3.85
C ARG A 130 5.59 -21.11 -3.64
N VAL A 131 4.32 -21.35 -3.30
CA VAL A 131 3.73 -22.67 -3.46
C VAL A 131 3.65 -22.91 -4.96
N GLN A 132 4.73 -23.46 -5.53
CA GLN A 132 4.66 -24.09 -6.85
C GLN A 132 3.71 -25.27 -6.70
N ILE A 133 2.44 -25.05 -7.05
CA ILE A 133 1.56 -26.14 -7.42
C ILE A 133 2.10 -26.62 -8.76
N MET A 134 3.11 -27.52 -8.74
CA MET A 134 3.41 -28.33 -9.91
C MET A 134 2.13 -29.06 -10.26
N PRO A 135 1.58 -28.93 -11.48
CA PRO A 135 0.58 -29.88 -11.91
C PRO A 135 1.31 -31.23 -11.94
N LEU A 136 0.88 -32.15 -11.08
CA LEU A 136 1.19 -33.57 -11.24
C LEU A 136 0.65 -33.92 -12.63
N ALA A 137 1.55 -34.01 -13.60
CA ALA A 137 1.25 -34.49 -14.93
C ALA A 137 0.60 -35.87 -14.79
N ALA A 138 -0.62 -35.98 -15.32
CA ALA A 138 -1.34 -37.23 -15.50
C ALA A 138 -0.75 -38.04 -16.65
#